data_AF-A0A9W2WJN2-F1
#
_entry.id   AF-A0A9W2WJN2-F1
#
_cell.length_a   1.000
_cell.length_b   1.000
_cell.length_c   1.000
_cell.angle_alpha   90.00
_cell.angle_beta   90.00
_cell.angle_gamma   90.00
#
_symmetry.space_group_name_H-M   'P 1'
#
loop_
_entity.id
_entity.type
_entity.pdbx_description
1 polymer ?
#
loop_
_entity_poly.entity_id
_entity_poly.type
_entity_poly.pdbx_seq_one_letter_code
_entity_poly.pdbx_strand_id
1 'polypeptide(L)'
;MWYLHVRGFLFGCACVFRRLSEDGLCSPSSLLQVMVVDGDSGMVVWSYSAPCHMEETPATSAAAVDQKSVFLFWAGGLSAASPDPDVVLGTEPPSLHHLYLLHPAFPSILLDLANATGTVTASEVGINDLWKDAFYVTRTTGPSSEGHPAPLVVSKLSLRWALMEGQVVQLKETAPKIGRGELRRFLSRIKFVGSPYQI
;
A
#
# COMPACT_ATOMS: atom_id res chain seq x y z
N MET A 1 -12.86 -21.01 -0.81
CA MET A 1 -12.76 -20.58 0.60
C MET A 1 -11.99 -19.27 0.59
N TRP A 2 -12.68 -18.13 0.76
CA TRP A 2 -12.08 -16.80 0.59
C TRP A 2 -11.46 -16.37 1.92
N TYR A 3 -10.13 -16.26 1.98
CA TYR A 3 -9.44 -15.69 3.14
C TYR A 3 -9.56 -14.16 3.08
N LEU A 4 -10.33 -13.62 4.00
CA LEU A 4 -10.40 -12.18 4.27
C LEU A 4 -9.24 -11.85 5.22
N HIS A 5 -8.13 -11.31 4.69
CA HIS A 5 -7.06 -10.81 5.55
C HIS A 5 -7.40 -9.37 5.99
N VAL A 6 -8.29 -9.24 6.98
CA VAL A 6 -8.51 -7.95 7.67
C VAL A 6 -7.38 -7.76 8.67
N ARG A 7 -6.32 -7.05 8.30
CA ARG A 7 -5.36 -6.51 9.28
C ARG A 7 -5.53 -4.99 9.33
N GLY A 8 -6.39 -4.53 10.23
CA GLY A 8 -6.58 -3.11 10.52
C GLY A 8 -7.99 -2.76 10.98
N PHE A 9 -8.33 -3.08 12.23
CA PHE A 9 -9.55 -2.61 12.90
C PHE A 9 -9.17 -1.49 13.88
N LEU A 10 -9.03 -0.26 13.40
CA LEU A 10 -8.81 0.89 14.29
C LEU A 10 -9.61 2.11 13.78
N PHE A 11 -10.76 2.26 14.43
CA PHE A 11 -11.68 3.41 14.50
C PHE A 11 -12.35 3.90 13.19
N GLY A 12 -13.68 3.73 13.12
CA GLY A 12 -14.62 4.42 12.22
C GLY A 12 -14.59 4.06 10.72
N CYS A 13 -13.47 3.62 10.15
CA CYS A 13 -13.38 3.12 8.78
C CYS A 13 -12.34 1.99 8.69
N ALA A 14 -12.65 0.92 7.96
CA ALA A 14 -11.74 -0.19 7.66
C ALA A 14 -11.39 -0.17 6.17
N CYS A 15 -10.11 -0.18 5.80
CA CYS A 15 -9.74 -0.51 4.42
C CYS A 15 -9.52 -2.01 4.28
N VAL A 16 -10.21 -2.60 3.32
CA VAL A 16 -10.14 -4.02 3.00
C VAL A 16 -9.45 -4.19 1.67
N PHE A 17 -8.36 -4.95 1.67
CA PHE A 17 -7.68 -5.37 0.45
C PHE A 17 -8.15 -6.78 0.11
N ARG A 18 -8.76 -6.93 -1.07
CA ARG A 18 -9.24 -8.21 -1.58
C ARG A 18 -8.57 -8.48 -2.92
N ARG A 19 -7.93 -9.64 -3.05
CA ARG A 19 -7.56 -10.13 -4.38
C ARG A 19 -8.78 -10.79 -5.03
N LEU A 20 -9.08 -10.40 -6.26
CA LEU A 20 -10.02 -11.10 -7.11
C LEU A 20 -9.20 -11.99 -8.06
N SER A 21 -9.15 -13.29 -7.77
CA SER A 21 -8.61 -14.34 -8.66
C SER A 21 -9.63 -15.46 -8.69
N GLU A 22 -10.11 -15.84 -9.89
CA GLU A 22 -11.11 -16.90 -10.06
C GLU A 22 -10.50 -18.30 -9.84
N ASP A 23 -9.20 -18.44 -10.12
CA ASP A 23 -8.41 -19.64 -9.85
C ASP A 23 -7.25 -19.28 -8.92
N GLY A 24 -6.94 -20.12 -7.93
CA GLY A 24 -5.93 -19.85 -6.89
C GLY A 24 -4.47 -19.81 -7.37
N LEU A 25 -4.22 -19.51 -8.64
CA LEU A 25 -2.92 -19.24 -9.25
C LEU A 25 -2.95 -17.86 -9.92
N CYS A 26 -1.84 -17.11 -9.84
CA CYS A 26 -1.70 -15.80 -10.46
C CYS A 26 -1.83 -15.89 -11.99
N SER A 27 -3.02 -15.58 -12.52
CA SER A 27 -3.21 -15.27 -13.94
C SER A 27 -2.73 -13.82 -14.21
N PRO A 28 -2.20 -13.50 -15.41
CA PRO A 28 -1.86 -12.13 -15.83
C PRO A 28 -3.02 -11.12 -15.75
N SER A 29 -4.23 -11.57 -15.42
CA SER A 29 -5.45 -10.78 -15.21
C SER A 29 -5.82 -10.54 -13.74
N SER A 30 -4.97 -10.88 -12.76
CA SER A 30 -5.36 -10.75 -11.35
C SER A 30 -5.53 -9.28 -10.93
N LEU A 31 -6.66 -8.97 -10.26
CA LEU A 31 -7.00 -7.61 -9.82
C LEU A 31 -6.85 -7.48 -8.30
N LEU A 32 -6.14 -6.44 -7.86
CA LEU A 32 -6.18 -5.96 -6.48
C LEU A 32 -7.39 -5.03 -6.35
N GLN A 33 -8.36 -5.45 -5.54
CA GLN A 33 -9.47 -4.61 -5.12
C GLN A 33 -9.14 -3.99 -3.76
N VAL A 34 -9.14 -2.66 -3.72
CA VAL A 34 -9.03 -1.87 -2.49
C VAL A 34 -10.40 -1.31 -2.20
N MET A 35 -10.89 -1.49 -0.97
CA MET A 35 -12.17 -0.92 -0.55
C MET A 35 -11.99 -0.17 0.75
N VAL A 36 -12.64 0.98 0.88
CA VAL A 36 -12.85 1.65 2.17
C VAL A 36 -14.26 1.32 2.62
N VAL A 37 -14.38 0.78 3.82
CA VAL A 37 -15.62 0.36 4.47
C VAL A 37 -15.85 1.25 5.68
N ASP A 38 -17.06 1.76 5.83
CA ASP A 38 -17.48 2.48 7.03
C ASP A 38 -17.61 1.51 8.21
N GLY A 39 -16.98 1.84 9.33
CA GLY A 39 -16.89 0.94 10.49
C GLY A 39 -18.19 0.83 11.27
N ASP A 40 -19.06 1.84 11.20
CA ASP A 40 -20.31 1.89 11.95
C ASP A 40 -21.44 1.15 11.20
N SER A 41 -21.50 1.30 9.87
CA SER A 41 -22.53 0.70 9.02
C SER A 41 -22.08 -0.57 8.30
N GLY A 42 -20.78 -0.82 8.17
CA GLY A 42 -20.22 -1.91 7.38
C GLY A 42 -20.36 -1.71 5.86
N MET A 43 -20.81 -0.54 5.40
CA MET A 43 -21.03 -0.23 3.99
C MET A 43 -19.71 0.14 3.30
N VAL A 44 -19.54 -0.27 2.04
CA VAL A 44 -18.42 0.19 1.21
C VAL A 44 -18.66 1.64 0.81
N VAL A 45 -17.81 2.55 1.29
CA VAL A 45 -17.88 3.98 0.96
C VAL A 45 -17.03 4.35 -0.25
N TRP A 46 -16.06 3.50 -0.61
CA TRP A 46 -15.23 3.66 -1.79
C TRP A 46 -14.57 2.35 -2.19
N SER A 47 -14.33 2.13 -3.49
CA SER A 47 -13.56 0.99 -3.97
C SER A 47 -12.78 1.32 -5.22
N TYR A 48 -11.64 0.66 -5.43
CA TYR A 48 -10.81 0.75 -6.61
C TYR A 48 -10.23 -0.61 -6.96
N SER A 49 -10.09 -0.89 -8.27
CA SER A 49 -9.46 -2.11 -8.75
C SER A 49 -8.27 -1.77 -9.65
N ALA A 50 -7.15 -2.44 -9.43
CA ALA A 50 -5.95 -2.30 -10.26
C ALA A 50 -5.35 -3.66 -10.64
N PRO A 51 -4.69 -3.78 -11.79
CA PRO A 51 -3.88 -4.95 -12.13
C PRO A 51 -2.84 -5.22 -11.04
N CYS A 52 -2.76 -6.47 -10.59
CA CYS A 52 -1.80 -6.91 -9.59
C CYS A 52 -1.03 -8.12 -10.15
N HIS A 53 0.28 -7.99 -10.23
CA HIS A 53 1.17 -9.08 -10.66
C HIS A 53 1.86 -9.79 -9.49
N MET A 54 1.42 -9.52 -8.25
CA MET A 54 2.01 -10.13 -7.05
C MET A 54 1.14 -11.28 -6.53
N GLU A 55 1.77 -12.42 -6.22
CA GLU A 55 1.14 -13.58 -5.56
C GLU A 55 0.78 -13.34 -4.09
N GLU A 56 1.42 -12.40 -3.40
CA GLU A 56 1.01 -11.93 -2.08
C GLU A 56 1.49 -10.48 -1.93
N THR A 57 0.58 -9.56 -1.58
CA THR A 57 0.91 -8.16 -1.37
C THR A 57 0.91 -7.88 0.13
N PRO A 58 2.09 -7.70 0.76
CA PRO A 58 2.14 -7.34 2.18
C PRO A 58 1.45 -6.00 2.38
N ALA A 59 0.33 -6.04 3.11
CA ALA A 59 -0.46 -4.88 3.48
C ALA A 59 -0.49 -4.75 5.01
N THR A 60 -0.40 -3.52 5.48
CA THR A 60 -0.44 -3.19 6.91
C THR A 60 -1.06 -1.82 7.13
N SER A 61 -1.36 -1.50 8.38
CA SER A 61 -2.00 -0.24 8.77
C SER A 61 -1.27 0.41 9.94
N ALA A 62 -1.25 1.73 9.96
CA ALA A 62 -0.75 2.54 11.06
C ALA A 62 -1.86 3.43 11.62
N ALA A 63 -2.04 3.47 12.93
CA ALA A 63 -3.00 4.38 13.54
C ALA A 63 -2.43 5.81 13.58
N ALA A 64 -3.26 6.77 13.19
CA ALA A 64 -2.98 8.19 13.32
C ALA A 64 -3.78 8.82 14.47
N VAL A 65 -3.28 9.93 15.00
CA VAL A 65 -3.88 10.68 16.13
C VAL A 65 -5.31 11.16 15.82
N ASP A 66 -5.62 11.38 14.56
CA ASP A 66 -6.97 11.76 14.10
C ASP A 66 -7.97 10.59 14.12
N GLN A 67 -7.61 9.49 14.80
CA GLN A 67 -8.38 8.26 14.92
C GLN A 67 -8.66 7.59 13.58
N LYS A 68 -7.84 7.88 12.56
CA LYS A 68 -7.91 7.20 11.27
C LYS A 68 -6.74 6.27 11.13
N SER A 69 -7.00 5.12 10.52
CA SER A 69 -5.93 4.21 10.09
C SER A 69 -5.43 4.63 8.72
N VAL A 70 -4.11 4.70 8.57
CA VAL A 70 -3.43 4.89 7.29
C VAL A 70 -2.96 3.53 6.81
N PHE A 71 -3.17 3.23 5.53
CA PHE A 71 -2.92 1.90 4.98
C PHE A 71 -1.72 1.93 4.06
N LEU A 72 -0.86 0.92 4.19
CA LEU A 72 0.35 0.75 3.39
C LEU A 72 0.34 -0.61 2.71
N PHE A 73 0.61 -0.65 1.42
CA PHE A 73 0.61 -1.88 0.65
C PHE A 73 1.57 -1.80 -0.53
N TRP A 74 2.11 -2.96 -0.92
CA TRP A 74 2.90 -3.09 -2.14
C TRP A 74 2.00 -3.46 -3.32
N ALA A 75 2.27 -2.86 -4.48
CA ALA A 75 1.63 -3.24 -5.74
C ALA A 75 2.59 -2.99 -6.92
N GLY A 76 2.23 -3.50 -8.11
CA GLY A 76 2.90 -3.10 -9.34
C GLY A 76 2.72 -1.60 -9.60
N GLY A 77 3.62 -1.00 -10.38
CA GLY A 77 3.57 0.43 -10.70
C GLY A 77 2.23 0.86 -11.29
N LEU A 78 1.49 1.68 -10.56
CA LEU A 78 0.24 2.28 -10.99
C LEU A 78 0.54 3.53 -11.82
N SER A 79 0.67 3.39 -13.14
CA SER A 79 0.88 4.53 -14.05
C SER A 79 -0.41 5.33 -14.26
N ALA A 80 -0.31 6.67 -14.24
CA ALA A 80 -1.39 7.57 -14.65
C ALA A 80 -1.68 7.51 -16.17
N ALA A 81 -0.72 7.01 -16.96
CA ALA A 81 -0.87 6.76 -18.39
C ALA A 81 -1.21 5.28 -18.63
N SER A 82 -2.10 5.02 -19.59
CA SER A 82 -2.47 3.67 -20.04
C SER A 82 -1.24 2.78 -20.28
N PRO A 83 -1.32 1.47 -20.05
CA PRO A 83 -0.29 0.57 -20.53
C PRO A 83 -0.30 0.63 -22.06
N ASP A 84 0.80 1.08 -22.67
CA ASP A 84 1.02 0.87 -24.09
C ASP A 84 1.08 -0.65 -24.35
N PRO A 85 0.32 -1.18 -25.32
CA PRO A 85 0.23 -2.63 -25.55
C PRO A 85 1.47 -3.25 -26.23
N ASP A 86 2.58 -2.51 -26.37
CA ASP A 86 3.75 -2.90 -27.18
C ASP A 86 4.98 -3.32 -26.36
N VAL A 87 4.78 -3.98 -25.21
CA VAL A 87 5.90 -4.65 -24.51
C VAL A 87 5.92 -6.13 -24.92
N VAL A 88 6.87 -6.42 -25.80
CA VAL A 88 7.20 -7.74 -26.37
C VAL A 88 7.35 -8.82 -25.29
N LEU A 89 6.58 -9.91 -25.48
CA LEU A 89 6.73 -11.20 -24.79
C LEU A 89 8.18 -11.71 -24.94
N GLY A 90 8.91 -11.91 -23.84
CA GLY A 90 10.18 -12.64 -23.90
C GLY A 90 11.13 -12.46 -22.72
N THR A 91 10.92 -11.48 -21.86
CA THR A 91 11.69 -11.34 -20.62
C THR A 91 10.81 -10.65 -19.60
N GLU A 92 10.24 -11.40 -18.64
CA GLU A 92 9.57 -10.81 -17.49
C GLU A 92 10.53 -9.78 -16.87
N PRO A 93 10.19 -8.47 -16.90
CA PRO A 93 11.00 -7.47 -16.22
C PRO A 93 11.10 -7.85 -14.74
N PRO A 94 12.23 -7.59 -14.06
CA PRO A 94 12.27 -7.74 -12.61
C PRO A 94 11.08 -6.96 -12.04
N SER A 95 10.20 -7.66 -11.35
CA SER A 95 8.93 -7.11 -10.91
C SER A 95 9.22 -5.91 -10.00
N LEU A 96 9.02 -4.71 -10.56
CA LEU A 96 9.22 -3.46 -9.84
C LEU A 96 7.95 -3.18 -9.06
N HIS A 97 8.06 -3.27 -7.75
CA HIS A 97 6.98 -3.04 -6.82
C HIS A 97 7.11 -1.67 -6.19
N HIS A 98 5.98 -1.03 -5.96
CA HIS A 98 5.88 0.27 -5.32
C HIS A 98 5.12 0.14 -4.00
N LEU A 99 5.61 0.84 -2.98
CA LEU A 99 4.95 0.99 -1.69
C LEU A 99 4.02 2.17 -1.77
N TYR A 100 2.73 1.90 -1.72
CA TYR A 100 1.69 2.90 -1.69
C TYR A 100 1.17 3.15 -0.28
N LEU A 101 0.80 4.39 -0.02
CA LEU A 101 0.07 4.80 1.18
C LEU A 101 -1.28 5.41 0.80
N LEU A 102 -2.33 4.91 1.44
CA LEU A 102 -3.70 5.39 1.31
C LEU A 102 -4.17 5.98 2.64
N HIS A 103 -4.63 7.23 2.60
CA HIS A 103 -5.29 7.88 3.73
C HIS A 103 -6.81 7.92 3.48
N PRO A 104 -7.67 7.42 4.39
CA PRO A 104 -9.11 7.30 4.14
C PRO A 104 -9.84 8.64 3.94
N ALA A 105 -9.25 9.76 4.37
CA ALA A 105 -9.77 11.09 4.05
C ALA A 105 -9.64 11.48 2.56
N PHE A 106 -8.75 10.81 1.81
CA PHE A 106 -8.50 11.04 0.39
C PHE A 106 -8.48 9.71 -0.37
N PRO A 107 -9.61 9.00 -0.45
CA PRO A 107 -9.64 7.64 -0.97
C PRO A 107 -9.20 7.54 -2.44
N SER A 108 -9.32 8.62 -3.22
CA SER A 108 -8.90 8.68 -4.63
C SER A 108 -7.43 9.06 -4.85
N ILE A 109 -6.65 9.21 -3.78
CA ILE A 109 -5.25 9.63 -3.83
C ILE A 109 -4.38 8.58 -3.13
N LEU A 110 -3.39 8.06 -3.86
CA LEU A 110 -2.30 7.28 -3.31
C LEU A 110 -1.02 8.12 -3.24
N LEU A 111 -0.18 7.82 -2.26
CA LEU A 111 1.20 8.30 -2.21
C LEU A 111 2.14 7.14 -2.55
N ASP A 112 2.91 7.30 -3.62
CA ASP A 112 4.03 6.42 -3.95
C ASP A 112 5.24 6.81 -3.11
N LEU A 113 5.66 5.93 -2.21
CA LEU A 113 6.63 6.22 -1.16
C LEU A 113 8.03 5.67 -1.46
N ALA A 114 8.09 4.48 -2.08
CA ALA A 114 9.33 3.74 -2.31
C ALA A 114 9.10 2.65 -3.36
N ASN A 115 10.19 2.14 -3.93
CA ASN A 115 10.14 1.01 -4.84
C ASN A 115 11.13 -0.10 -4.45
N ALA A 116 10.89 -1.31 -4.96
CA ALA A 116 11.74 -2.48 -4.75
C ALA A 116 11.64 -3.42 -5.95
N THR A 117 12.78 -3.99 -6.36
CA THR A 117 12.90 -4.93 -7.49
C THR A 117 12.94 -6.40 -7.07
N GLY A 118 12.92 -6.69 -5.76
CA GLY A 118 12.88 -8.03 -5.20
C GLY A 118 11.50 -8.39 -4.64
N THR A 119 11.31 -9.66 -4.30
CA THR A 119 10.06 -10.13 -3.69
C THR A 119 9.97 -9.63 -2.25
N VAL A 120 8.92 -8.86 -1.95
CA VAL A 120 8.64 -8.43 -0.58
C VAL A 120 8.05 -9.60 0.19
N THR A 121 8.79 -10.09 1.19
CA THR A 121 8.42 -11.29 1.95
C THR A 121 7.81 -10.99 3.31
N ALA A 122 8.09 -9.81 3.86
CA ALA A 122 7.49 -9.33 5.10
C ALA A 122 7.53 -7.81 5.17
N SER A 123 6.56 -7.23 5.86
CA SER A 123 6.57 -5.81 6.19
C SER A 123 5.82 -5.52 7.48
N GLU A 124 6.23 -4.45 8.14
CA GLU A 124 5.61 -4.02 9.40
C GLU A 124 5.78 -2.51 9.62
N VAL A 125 4.88 -1.92 10.40
CA VAL A 125 4.98 -0.53 10.84
C VAL A 125 5.42 -0.51 12.29
N GLY A 126 6.52 0.19 12.57
CA GLY A 126 6.92 0.54 13.92
C GLY A 126 6.50 1.96 14.27
N ILE A 127 6.00 2.16 15.49
CA ILE A 127 5.61 3.47 16.01
C ILE A 127 6.69 4.01 16.93
N ASN A 128 6.94 5.32 16.83
CA ASN A 128 7.72 6.08 17.78
C ASN A 128 6.80 7.08 18.51
N ASP A 129 6.29 6.67 19.67
CA ASP A 129 5.33 7.48 20.43
C ASP A 129 5.89 8.80 20.95
N LEU A 130 7.20 8.88 21.19
CA LEU A 130 7.86 10.10 21.67
C LEU A 130 7.78 11.21 20.63
N TRP A 131 8.06 10.87 19.37
CA TRP A 131 8.04 11.82 18.26
C TRP A 131 6.72 11.84 17.49
N LYS A 132 5.77 10.98 17.88
CA LYS A 132 4.51 10.73 17.15
C LYS A 132 4.76 10.45 15.66
N ASP A 133 5.81 9.67 15.40
CA ASP A 133 6.26 9.27 14.08
C ASP A 133 6.10 7.76 13.91
N ALA A 134 6.21 7.29 12.68
CA ALA A 134 6.20 5.88 12.34
C ALA A 134 7.27 5.58 11.28
N PHE A 135 7.69 4.34 11.24
CA PHE A 135 8.60 3.83 10.22
C PHE A 135 8.08 2.53 9.65
N TYR A 136 8.29 2.35 8.36
CA TYR A 136 7.95 1.14 7.64
C TYR A 136 9.20 0.28 7.48
N VAL A 137 9.13 -0.96 7.95
CA VAL A 137 10.20 -1.95 7.78
C VAL A 137 9.76 -2.92 6.71
N THR A 138 10.65 -3.18 5.75
CA THR A 138 10.41 -4.14 4.67
C THR A 138 11.54 -5.15 4.61
N ARG A 139 11.21 -6.41 4.37
CA ARG A 139 12.16 -7.47 4.07
C ARG A 139 11.96 -7.95 2.64
N THR A 140 12.97 -7.74 1.80
CA THR A 140 12.98 -8.18 0.41
C THR A 140 14.00 -9.29 0.19
N THR A 141 13.65 -10.23 -0.69
CA THR A 141 14.55 -11.27 -1.18
C THR A 141 14.87 -10.95 -2.64
N GLY A 142 16.15 -10.82 -2.96
CA GLY A 142 16.59 -10.57 -4.33
C GLY A 142 16.50 -11.81 -5.22
N PRO A 143 16.77 -11.67 -6.53
CA PRO A 143 16.81 -12.82 -7.43
C PRO A 143 17.88 -13.81 -6.98
N SER A 144 17.53 -15.10 -6.94
CA SER A 144 18.48 -16.18 -6.64
C SER A 144 19.32 -16.45 -7.88
N SER A 145 20.65 -16.48 -7.74
CA SER A 145 21.54 -17.05 -8.75
C SER A 145 21.80 -18.53 -8.44
N GLU A 146 22.09 -19.31 -9.47
CA GLU A 146 22.38 -20.73 -9.31
C GLU A 146 23.59 -20.93 -8.37
N GLY A 147 23.42 -21.73 -7.33
CA GLY A 147 24.48 -22.06 -6.36
C GLY A 147 24.72 -21.04 -5.23
N HIS A 148 23.99 -19.92 -5.16
CA HIS A 148 24.15 -18.93 -4.09
C HIS A 148 22.82 -18.63 -3.40
N PRO A 149 22.80 -18.49 -2.05
CA PRO A 149 21.61 -18.01 -1.35
C PRO A 149 21.18 -16.64 -1.88
N ALA A 150 19.89 -16.47 -2.15
CA ALA A 150 19.34 -15.19 -2.56
C ALA A 150 19.64 -14.11 -1.51
N PRO A 151 20.09 -12.90 -1.92
CA PRO A 151 20.42 -11.84 -0.99
C PRO A 151 19.15 -11.36 -0.28
N LEU A 152 19.28 -11.16 1.04
CA LEU A 152 18.20 -10.65 1.87
C LEU A 152 18.49 -9.20 2.25
N VAL A 153 17.55 -8.30 1.95
CA VAL A 153 17.66 -6.88 2.29
C VAL A 153 16.54 -6.52 3.26
N VAL A 154 16.91 -5.83 4.34
CA VAL A 154 15.96 -5.22 5.27
C VAL A 154 16.10 -3.71 5.13
N SER A 155 15.01 -3.04 4.79
CA SER A 155 14.95 -1.59 4.65
C SER A 155 14.03 -0.98 5.69
N LYS A 156 14.37 0.25 6.10
CA LYS A 156 13.57 1.06 7.01
C LYS A 156 13.31 2.41 6.37
N LEU A 157 12.04 2.81 6.29
CA LEU A 157 11.59 4.08 5.72
C LEU A 157 10.89 4.90 6.80
N SER A 158 11.31 6.16 7.02
CA SER A 158 10.55 7.09 7.87
C SER A 158 9.26 7.48 7.15
N LEU A 159 8.10 7.24 7.78
CA LEU A 159 6.81 7.62 7.18
C LEU A 159 6.63 9.13 7.15
N ARG A 160 7.07 9.85 8.18
CA ARG A 160 7.04 11.32 8.14
C ARG A 160 7.83 11.89 6.96
N TRP A 161 9.02 11.36 6.68
CA TRP A 161 9.78 11.77 5.51
C TRP A 161 9.08 11.36 4.21
N ALA A 162 8.61 10.11 4.12
CA ALA A 162 7.96 9.59 2.92
C ALA A 162 6.67 10.33 2.57
N LEU A 163 5.89 10.78 3.56
CA LEU A 163 4.69 11.60 3.37
C LEU A 163 5.00 12.97 2.71
N MET A 164 6.21 13.48 2.90
CA MET A 164 6.63 14.77 2.36
C MET A 164 7.20 14.66 0.94
N GLU A 165 7.96 13.59 0.68
CA GLU A 165 8.66 13.36 -0.60
C GLU A 165 7.88 12.47 -1.58
N GLY A 166 6.88 11.74 -1.08
CA GLY A 166 6.08 10.80 -1.85
C GLY A 166 5.39 11.45 -3.04
N GLN A 167 5.32 10.70 -4.14
CA GLN A 167 4.66 11.15 -5.35
C GLN A 167 3.16 10.89 -5.26
N VAL A 168 2.37 11.87 -5.69
CA VAL A 168 0.90 11.77 -5.67
C VAL A 168 0.46 11.00 -6.91
N VAL A 169 -0.19 9.85 -6.69
CA VAL A 169 -0.81 9.04 -7.73
C VAL A 169 -2.32 9.18 -7.61
N GLN A 170 -2.94 9.79 -8.61
CA GLN A 170 -4.39 9.99 -8.63
C GLN A 170 -5.08 8.79 -9.29
N LEU A 171 -6.09 8.26 -8.62
CA LEU A 171 -6.89 7.16 -9.15
C LEU A 171 -7.95 7.72 -10.12
N LYS A 172 -8.06 7.10 -11.31
CA LYS A 172 -8.72 7.62 -12.53
C LYS A 172 -10.19 8.04 -12.39
N GLU A 173 -10.87 7.76 -11.29
CA GLU A 173 -12.34 7.90 -11.20
C GLU A 173 -12.85 9.17 -10.51
N THR A 174 -11.99 10.02 -9.93
CA THR A 174 -12.46 11.30 -9.36
C THR A 174 -11.40 12.39 -9.44
N ALA A 175 -11.79 13.58 -9.94
CA ALA A 175 -10.98 14.79 -9.83
C ALA A 175 -10.66 15.05 -8.34
N PRO A 176 -9.42 15.46 -7.99
CA PRO A 176 -9.07 15.70 -6.60
C PRO A 176 -9.85 16.92 -6.13
N LYS A 177 -10.71 16.75 -5.13
CA LYS A 177 -11.40 17.87 -4.49
C LYS A 177 -10.45 18.78 -3.71
N ILE A 178 -9.21 18.34 -3.49
CA ILE A 178 -8.19 19.01 -2.67
C ILE A 178 -7.00 19.44 -3.54
N GLY A 179 -6.52 20.68 -3.34
CA GLY A 179 -5.34 21.16 -4.04
C GLY A 179 -4.05 20.53 -3.52
N ARG A 180 -3.02 20.39 -4.36
CA ARG A 180 -1.69 19.83 -3.98
C ARG A 180 -1.10 20.45 -2.72
N GLY A 181 -1.24 21.78 -2.55
CA GLY A 181 -0.74 22.49 -1.38
C GLY A 181 -1.51 22.16 -0.10
N GLU A 182 -2.82 21.99 -0.19
CA GLU A 182 -3.66 21.57 0.94
C GLU A 182 -3.38 20.12 1.33
N LEU A 183 -3.24 19.24 0.36
CA LEU A 183 -2.84 17.85 0.59
C LEU A 183 -1.50 17.79 1.33
N ARG A 184 -0.46 18.50 0.86
CA ARG A 184 0.85 18.53 1.55
C ARG A 184 0.75 19.06 2.98
N ARG A 185 -0.08 20.08 3.22
CA ARG A 185 -0.32 20.61 4.56
C ARG A 185 -1.05 19.61 5.45
N PHE A 186 -1.96 18.81 4.89
CA PHE A 186 -2.63 17.75 5.63
C PHE A 186 -1.63 16.65 6.01
N LEU A 187 -0.88 16.14 5.03
CA LEU A 187 0.06 15.04 5.23
C LEU A 187 1.16 15.39 6.25
N SER A 188 1.67 16.63 6.22
CA SER A 188 2.70 17.08 7.17
C SER A 188 2.23 17.15 8.62
N ARG A 189 0.91 17.12 8.85
CA ARG A 189 0.29 17.15 10.18
C ARG A 189 -0.11 15.77 10.69
N ILE A 190 0.00 14.72 9.85
CA ILE A 190 -0.25 13.35 10.29
C ILE A 190 0.75 13.01 11.41
N LYS A 191 0.20 12.47 12.49
CA LYS A 191 0.93 12.00 13.65
C LYS A 191 0.51 10.57 13.91
N PHE A 192 1.46 9.69 14.12
CA PHE A 192 1.21 8.28 14.35
C PHE A 192 1.21 7.94 15.84
N VAL A 193 0.41 6.94 16.21
CA VAL A 193 0.26 6.47 17.59
C VAL A 193 0.23 4.95 17.64
N GLY A 194 0.73 4.38 18.75
CA GLY A 194 0.57 2.96 19.02
C GLY A 194 -0.90 2.57 19.05
N SER A 195 -1.20 1.34 18.65
CA SER A 195 -2.55 0.81 18.82
C SER A 195 -2.86 0.72 20.32
N PRO A 196 -4.04 1.18 20.79
CA PRO A 196 -4.40 1.10 22.20
C PRO A 196 -4.57 -0.35 22.72
N TYR A 197 -4.52 -1.35 21.84
CA TYR A 197 -4.57 -2.77 22.19
C TYR A 197 -3.22 -3.43 21.90
N GLN A 198 -2.29 -3.28 22.85
CA GLN A 198 -1.25 -4.29 23.08
C GLN A 198 -1.58 -4.92 24.44
N ILE A 199 -2.19 -6.11 24.40
CA ILE A 199 -2.31 -7.02 25.54
C ILE A 199 -1.55 -8.28 25.17
#